data_AF-A0A1A0JS41-F1
#
_entry.id   AF-A0A1A0JS41-F1
#
_cell.length_a   1.000
_cell.length_b   1.000
_cell.length_c   1.000
_cell.angle_alpha   90.00
_cell.angle_beta   90.00
_cell.angle_gamma   90.00
#
_symmetry.space_group_name_H-M   'P 1'
#
loop_
_entity.id
_entity.type
_entity.pdbx_description
1 polymer ?
#
loop_
_entity_poly.entity_id
_entity_poly.type
_entity_poly.pdbx_seq_one_letter_code
_entity_poly.pdbx_strand_id
1 'polypeptide(L)'
;MEAAHRVIDSGRSVREIARELDVHENLLHKWVREERRRMAAAGQAGSGGRRPDDVGGQPLSADERAELIRLRAKVAEQAKDIAFLEKASAYFAARHPK
;
A
#
# COMPACT_ATOMS: atom_id res chain seq x y z
N MET A 1 0.49 4.35 21.58
CA MET A 1 -0.26 4.05 20.33
C MET A 1 0.65 3.79 19.12
N GLU A 2 1.93 3.47 19.31
CA GLU A 2 2.90 3.31 18.20
C GLU A 2 3.07 1.85 17.77
N ALA A 3 2.88 0.90 18.69
CA ALA A 3 3.00 -0.53 18.44
C ALA A 3 1.98 -1.08 17.43
N ALA A 4 0.72 -0.68 17.55
CA ALA A 4 -0.35 -1.13 16.64
C ALA A 4 -0.17 -0.59 15.22
N HIS A 5 0.27 0.67 15.10
CA HIS A 5 0.60 1.28 13.81
C HIS A 5 1.79 0.58 13.15
N ARG A 6 2.86 0.30 13.92
CA ARG A 6 4.05 -0.46 13.47
C ARG A 6 3.69 -1.87 12.97
N VAL A 7 2.78 -2.59 13.62
CA VAL A 7 2.31 -3.91 13.13
C VAL A 7 1.62 -3.78 11.77
N ILE A 8 0.80 -2.75 11.60
CA ILE A 8 0.01 -2.54 10.38
C ILE A 8 0.90 -2.13 9.21
N ASP A 9 1.87 -1.23 9.45
CA ASP A 9 2.75 -0.68 8.41
C ASP A 9 3.90 -1.61 8.03
N SER A 10 4.46 -2.36 8.98
CA SER A 10 5.62 -3.23 8.72
C SER A 10 5.26 -4.59 8.12
N GLY A 11 3.99 -5.02 8.20
CA GLY A 11 3.57 -6.36 7.78
C GLY A 11 4.14 -7.51 8.64
N ARG A 12 4.85 -7.21 9.73
CA ARG A 12 5.40 -8.20 10.68
C ARG A 12 4.30 -8.82 11.53
N SER A 13 4.53 -10.03 12.02
CA SER A 13 3.53 -10.75 12.83
C SER A 13 3.33 -10.10 14.20
N VAL A 14 2.08 -10.11 14.70
CA VAL A 14 1.73 -9.59 16.03
C VAL A 14 2.59 -10.23 17.13
N ARG A 15 2.88 -11.54 17.00
CA ARG A 15 3.70 -12.31 17.94
C ARG A 15 5.13 -11.78 18.05
N GLU A 16 5.73 -11.41 16.93
CA GLU A 16 7.10 -10.92 16.88
C GLU A 16 7.23 -9.57 17.59
N ILE A 17 6.29 -8.66 17.31
CA ILE A 17 6.26 -7.33 17.94
C ILE A 17 5.85 -7.41 19.41
N ALA A 18 4.97 -8.34 19.78
CA ALA A 18 4.60 -8.57 21.18
C ALA A 18 5.82 -8.98 22.03
N ARG A 19 6.71 -9.83 21.48
CA ARG A 19 7.97 -10.22 22.13
C ARG A 19 8.98 -9.08 22.21
N GLU A 20 9.10 -8.27 21.15
CA GLU A 20 10.00 -7.10 21.11
C GLU A 20 9.62 -6.04 22.16
N LEU A 21 8.33 -5.90 22.44
CA LEU A 21 7.78 -4.91 23.37
C LEU A 21 7.48 -5.46 24.77
N ASP A 22 7.77 -6.74 25.02
CA ASP A 22 7.44 -7.45 26.26
C ASP A 22 5.97 -7.28 26.70
N VAL A 23 5.04 -7.37 25.73
CA VAL A 23 3.59 -7.28 25.97
C VAL A 23 2.91 -8.58 25.60
N HIS A 24 1.83 -8.91 26.33
CA HIS A 24 1.05 -10.10 26.03
C HIS A 24 0.40 -9.99 24.64
N GLU A 25 0.52 -11.04 23.82
CA GLU A 25 0.04 -11.07 22.42
C GLU A 25 -1.43 -10.66 22.29
N ASN A 26 -2.31 -11.19 23.14
CA ASN A 26 -3.73 -10.83 23.21
C ASN A 26 -4.01 -9.34 23.42
N LEU A 27 -3.16 -8.62 24.15
CA LEU A 27 -3.32 -7.17 24.38
C LEU A 27 -2.96 -6.41 23.10
N LEU A 28 -1.88 -6.82 22.43
CA LEU A 28 -1.49 -6.23 21.16
C LEU A 28 -2.52 -6.51 20.05
N HIS A 29 -3.14 -7.70 20.03
CA HIS A 29 -4.27 -8.01 19.13
C HIS A 29 -5.47 -7.08 19.35
N LYS A 30 -5.80 -6.75 20.60
CA LYS A 30 -6.86 -5.78 20.92
C LYS A 30 -6.51 -4.38 20.41
N TRP A 31 -5.29 -3.91 20.67
CA TRP A 31 -4.84 -2.61 20.19
C TRP A 31 -4.78 -2.52 18.67
N VAL A 32 -4.32 -3.57 17.97
CA VAL A 32 -4.34 -3.63 16.50
C VAL A 32 -5.77 -3.56 15.96
N ARG A 33 -6.74 -4.22 16.63
CA ARG A 33 -8.15 -4.15 16.24
C ARG A 33 -8.74 -2.76 16.43
N GLU A 34 -8.47 -2.12 17.57
CA GLU A 34 -8.91 -0.75 17.86
C GLU A 34 -8.26 0.25 16.90
N GLU A 35 -6.98 0.08 16.62
CA GLU A 35 -6.23 0.90 15.68
C GLU A 35 -6.77 0.76 14.25
N ARG A 36 -7.08 -0.46 13.80
CA ARG A 36 -7.73 -0.67 12.49
C ARG A 36 -9.10 -0.02 12.42
N ARG A 37 -9.89 -0.05 13.51
CA ARG A 37 -11.18 0.65 13.58
C ARG A 37 -10.99 2.17 13.51
N ARG A 38 -9.98 2.70 14.20
CA ARG A 38 -9.62 4.12 14.16
C ARG A 38 -9.17 4.54 12.77
N MET A 39 -8.28 3.77 12.12
CA MET A 39 -7.84 4.02 10.75
C MET A 39 -8.97 3.88 9.74
N ALA A 40 -9.91 2.95 9.93
CA ALA A 40 -11.09 2.84 9.07
C ALA A 40 -12.01 4.06 9.22
N ALA A 41 -12.22 4.55 10.44
CA ALA A 41 -12.99 5.77 10.70
C ALA A 41 -12.28 7.03 10.15
N ALA A 42 -10.94 7.07 10.22
CA ALA A 42 -10.13 8.14 9.63
C ALA A 42 -10.02 8.05 8.10
N GLY A 43 -9.94 6.84 7.54
CA GLY A 43 -9.84 6.55 6.11
C GLY A 43 -11.17 6.69 5.36
N GLN A 44 -12.31 6.67 6.07
CA GLN A 44 -13.59 7.17 5.56
C GLN A 44 -13.53 8.69 5.25
N ALA A 45 -12.61 9.44 5.89
CA ALA A 45 -12.36 10.84 5.57
C ALA A 45 -11.21 11.05 4.55
N GLY A 46 -10.53 9.99 4.13
CA GLY A 46 -9.37 10.09 3.26
C GLY A 46 -9.10 8.81 2.48
N SER A 47 -9.70 8.70 1.30
CA SER A 47 -9.16 8.04 0.10
C SER A 47 -8.13 6.90 0.35
N GLY A 48 -8.64 5.75 0.81
CA GLY A 48 -8.40 4.43 0.22
C GLY A 48 -6.96 3.98 -0.13
N GLY A 49 -6.02 3.99 0.81
CA GLY A 49 -4.86 3.08 0.75
C GLY A 49 -5.28 1.65 1.09
N ARG A 50 -5.79 0.87 0.11
CA ARG A 50 -6.29 -0.50 0.34
C ARG A 50 -5.25 -1.56 -0.06
N ARG A 51 -4.95 -2.47 0.89
CA ARG A 51 -4.30 -3.77 0.61
C ARG A 51 -5.27 -4.70 -0.15
N PRO A 52 -4.79 -5.50 -1.12
CA PRO A 52 -5.65 -6.29 -2.00
C PRO A 52 -6.43 -7.43 -1.31
N ASP A 53 -6.17 -7.76 -0.05
CA ASP A 53 -6.78 -8.87 0.70
C ASP A 53 -7.91 -8.47 1.68
N ASP A 54 -8.36 -7.21 1.68
CA ASP A 54 -9.43 -6.75 2.58
C ASP A 54 -10.84 -7.13 2.05
N VAL A 55 -11.32 -8.32 2.44
CA VAL A 55 -12.67 -8.85 2.15
C VAL A 55 -13.79 -8.05 2.85
N GLY A 56 -13.45 -7.11 3.76
CA GLY A 56 -14.43 -6.31 4.51
C GLY A 56 -14.63 -4.88 4.00
N GLY A 57 -13.96 -4.50 2.92
CA GLY A 57 -14.00 -3.14 2.41
C GLY A 57 -15.26 -2.83 1.63
N GLN A 58 -15.92 -1.70 1.91
CA GLN A 58 -17.04 -1.19 1.10
C GLN A 58 -16.71 -1.31 -0.41
N PRO A 59 -17.64 -1.83 -1.22
CA PRO A 59 -17.44 -1.92 -2.66
C PRO A 59 -17.26 -0.50 -3.22
N LEU A 60 -16.29 -0.33 -4.12
CA LEU A 60 -16.04 0.95 -4.80
C LEU A 60 -17.34 1.47 -5.43
N SER A 61 -17.49 2.78 -5.51
CA SER A 61 -18.56 3.41 -6.30
C SER A 61 -18.36 3.14 -7.80
N ALA A 62 -19.38 3.41 -8.61
CA ALA A 62 -19.25 3.29 -10.07
C ALA A 62 -18.18 4.25 -10.63
N ASP A 63 -18.14 5.48 -10.11
CA ASP A 63 -17.18 6.50 -10.51
C ASP A 63 -15.75 6.13 -10.09
N GLU A 64 -15.57 5.59 -8.88
CA GLU A 64 -14.28 5.11 -8.40
C GLU A 64 -13.76 3.94 -9.24
N ARG A 65 -14.65 3.02 -9.68
CA ARG A 65 -14.28 1.94 -10.61
C ARG A 65 -13.88 2.48 -11.98
N ALA A 66 -14.62 3.45 -12.51
CA ALA A 66 -14.31 4.06 -13.81
C ALA A 66 -12.94 4.76 -13.78
N GLU A 67 -12.67 5.54 -12.74
CA GLU A 67 -11.36 6.20 -12.59
C GLU A 67 -10.24 5.19 -12.35
N LEU A 68 -10.48 4.12 -11.60
CA LEU A 68 -9.49 3.04 -11.44
C LEU A 68 -9.12 2.39 -12.77
N ILE A 69 -10.10 2.13 -13.64
CA ILE A 69 -9.85 1.59 -14.99
C ILE A 69 -9.02 2.57 -15.81
N ARG A 70 -9.39 3.86 -15.80
CA ARG A 70 -8.67 4.91 -16.53
C ARG A 70 -7.22 5.04 -16.05
N LEU A 71 -7.01 5.05 -14.74
CA LEU A 71 -5.68 5.14 -14.14
C LEU A 71 -4.82 3.92 -14.47
N ARG A 72 -5.39 2.71 -14.41
CA ARG A 72 -4.67 1.48 -14.81
C ARG A 72 -4.25 1.51 -16.28
N ALA A 73 -5.12 1.99 -17.16
CA ALA A 73 -4.76 2.18 -18.58
C ALA A 73 -3.62 3.19 -18.74
N LYS A 74 -3.68 4.32 -18.02
CA LYS A 74 -2.62 5.33 -18.04
C LYS A 74 -1.28 4.79 -17.55
N VAL A 75 -1.28 4.03 -16.44
CA VAL A 75 -0.06 3.40 -15.91
C VAL A 75 0.53 2.42 -16.91
N ALA A 76 -0.29 1.60 -17.57
CA ALA A 76 0.17 0.67 -18.58
C ALA A 76 0.81 1.39 -19.78
N GLU A 77 0.28 2.54 -20.18
CA GLU A 77 0.86 3.35 -21.25
C GLU A 77 2.19 3.97 -20.83
N GLN A 78 2.22 4.61 -19.65
CA GLN A 78 3.45 5.22 -19.11
C GLN A 78 4.57 4.19 -18.94
N ALA A 79 4.25 2.94 -18.58
CA ALA A 79 5.23 1.87 -18.47
C ALA A 79 5.89 1.54 -19.82
N LYS A 80 5.15 1.62 -20.94
CA LYS A 80 5.72 1.43 -22.29
C LYS A 80 6.65 2.60 -22.65
N ASP A 81 6.23 3.83 -22.36
CA ASP A 81 7.04 5.02 -22.62
C ASP A 81 8.36 4.98 -21.86
N ILE A 82 8.30 4.63 -20.57
CA ILE A 82 9.49 4.45 -19.73
C ILE A 82 10.41 3.38 -20.35
N ALA A 83 9.88 2.20 -20.69
CA ALA A 83 10.69 1.13 -21.26
C ALA A 83 11.32 1.52 -22.61
N PHE A 84 10.64 2.34 -23.42
CA PHE A 84 11.19 2.89 -24.65
C PHE A 84 12.32 3.89 -24.38
N LEU A 85 12.10 4.83 -23.45
CA LEU A 85 13.08 5.84 -23.08
C LEU A 85 14.33 5.22 -22.45
N GLU A 86 14.17 4.19 -21.62
CA GLU A 86 15.30 3.42 -21.07
C GLU A 86 16.15 2.82 -22.19
N LYS A 87 15.54 2.15 -23.17
CA LYS A 87 16.25 1.60 -24.33
C LYS A 87 16.97 2.69 -25.14
N ALA A 88 16.30 3.82 -25.38
CA ALA A 88 16.89 4.95 -26.10
C ALA A 88 18.10 5.50 -25.34
N SER A 89 17.96 5.74 -24.03
CA SER A 89 19.04 6.25 -23.18
C SER A 89 20.25 5.31 -23.14
N ALA A 90 20.01 4.00 -23.05
CA ALA A 90 21.07 2.99 -23.08
C ALA A 90 21.79 2.97 -24.43
N TYR A 91 21.05 3.06 -25.54
CA TYR A 91 21.63 3.14 -26.88
C TYR A 91 22.53 4.37 -27.04
N PHE A 92 22.07 5.55 -26.59
CA PHE A 92 22.89 6.77 -26.67
C PHE A 92 24.12 6.69 -25.76
N ALA A 93 23.98 6.18 -24.54
CA ALA A 93 25.10 5.98 -23.62
C ALA A 93 26.18 5.06 -24.22
N ALA A 94 25.79 3.99 -24.91
CA ALA A 94 26.72 3.08 -25.58
C ALA A 94 27.41 3.68 -26.82
N ARG A 95 26.81 4.69 -27.45
CA ARG A 95 27.30 5.31 -28.70
C ARG A 95 28.17 6.56 -28.47
N HIS A 96 28.29 7.01 -27.22
CA HIS A 96 29.23 8.05 -26.78
C HIS A 96 30.21 7.48 -25.74
N PRO A 97 31.14 6.58 -26.14
CA PRO A 97 32.23 6.21 -25.27
C PRO A 97 33.08 7.45 -24.96
N LYS A 98 33.46 7.61 -23.68
CA LYS A 98 34.45 8.61 -23.25
C LYS A 98 35.84 8.24 -23.73
#